data_AF-A0AAV8WUU4-F1
#
_entry.id   AF-A0AAV8WUU4-F1
#
_cell.length_a   1.000
_cell.length_b   1.000
_cell.length_c   1.000
_cell.angle_alpha   90.00
_cell.angle_beta   90.00
_cell.angle_gamma   90.00
#
_symmetry.space_group_name_H-M   'P 1'
#
loop_
_entity.id
_entity.type
_entity.pdbx_description
1 polymer ?
#
loop_
_entity_poly.entity_id
_entity_poly.type
_entity_poly.pdbx_seq_one_letter_code
_entity_poly.pdbx_strand_id
1 'polypeptide(L)' 'MVLDTSTRLTKSDAEYVDVIHTDSGIFGFPVSVGHADFYPNGGRALQPGCQPSYLVRQRLVNQVGKHIKTSCY' A
#
# COMPACT_ATOMS: atom_id res chain seq x y z
N MET A 1 -6.99 3.06 -14.91
CA MET A 1 -5.85 3.92 -15.29
C MET A 1 -4.63 3.45 -14.52
N VAL A 2 -3.88 2.49 -15.08
CA VAL A 2 -2.54 2.08 -14.59
C VAL A 2 -1.73 1.80 -15.85
N LEU A 3 -1.23 2.85 -16.49
CA LEU A 3 -0.55 2.74 -17.79
C LEU A 3 0.88 3.26 -17.75
N ASP A 4 1.26 4.09 -16.77
CA ASP A 4 2.63 4.56 -16.63
C ASP A 4 3.35 3.83 -15.48
N THR A 5 4.43 3.13 -15.84
CA THR A 5 5.30 2.42 -14.89
C THR A 5 6.48 3.26 -14.43
N SER A 6 6.77 4.40 -15.08
CA SER A 6 7.88 5.30 -14.74
C SER A 6 7.72 5.97 -13.37
N THR A 7 6.47 6.11 -12.92
CA THR A 7 6.12 6.86 -11.70
C THR A 7 5.76 5.97 -10.50
N ARG A 8 5.99 4.66 -10.59
CA ARG A 8 5.67 3.70 -9.51
C ARG A 8 6.74 2.62 -9.38
N LEU A 9 6.72 1.93 -8.24
CA LEU A 9 7.53 0.74 -8.01
C LEU A 9 7.25 -0.33 -9.08
N THR A 10 8.31 -0.95 -9.58
CA THR A 10 8.29 -2.09 -10.50
C THR A 10 9.30 -3.15 -10.09
N LYS A 11 9.19 -4.35 -10.68
CA LYS A 11 10.15 -5.44 -10.45
C LYS A 11 11.57 -5.07 -10.84
N SER A 12 11.77 -4.21 -11.84
CA SER A 12 13.10 -3.83 -12.34
C SER A 12 13.85 -2.84 -11.45
N ASP A 13 13.22 -2.30 -10.42
CA ASP A 13 13.83 -1.26 -9.57
C ASP A 13 14.89 -1.84 -8.61
N ALA A 14 14.98 -3.17 -8.47
CA ALA A 14 16.01 -3.88 -7.72
C ALA A 14 16.20 -5.33 -8.25
N GLU A 15 17.23 -6.03 -7.76
CA GLU A 15 17.46 -7.45 -8.07
C GLU A 15 16.27 -8.33 -7.65
N TYR A 16 15.67 -8.01 -6.50
CA TYR A 16 14.43 -8.63 -6.03
C TYR A 16 13.58 -7.57 -5.32
N VAL A 17 12.26 -7.68 -5.47
CA VAL A 17 11.29 -6.72 -4.91
C VAL A 17 10.16 -7.51 -4.29
N ASP A 18 10.03 -7.44 -2.97
CA ASP A 18 8.92 -7.98 -2.21
C ASP A 18 7.93 -6.87 -1.86
N VAL A 19 6.64 -7.17 -2.00
CA VAL A 19 5.57 -6.20 -1.73
C VAL A 19 4.56 -6.82 -0.78
N ILE A 20 4.19 -6.06 0.25
CA ILE A 20 3.15 -6.46 1.20
C ILE A 20 1.97 -5.52 1.04
N HIS A 21 0.84 -6.11 0.67
CA HIS A 21 -0.44 -5.45 0.43
C HIS A 21 -1.33 -5.59 1.66
N THR A 22 -1.57 -4.51 2.40
CA THR A 22 -2.42 -4.51 3.62
C THR A 22 -3.62 -3.57 3.53
N ASP A 23 -3.72 -2.81 2.43
CA ASP A 23 -4.77 -1.83 2.19
C ASP A 23 -5.06 -1.66 0.69
N SER A 24 -4.98 -2.75 -0.05
CA SER A 24 -5.28 -2.80 -1.48
C SER A 24 -6.75 -2.46 -1.70
N GLY A 25 -6.97 -1.43 -2.52
CA GLY A 25 -8.31 -0.98 -2.92
C GLY A 25 -8.79 0.31 -2.26
N ILE A 26 -8.16 0.79 -1.18
CA ILE A 26 -8.41 2.15 -0.65
C ILE A 26 -7.20 3.05 -0.88
N PHE A 27 -6.06 2.80 -0.23
CA PHE A 27 -4.85 3.61 -0.39
C PHE A 27 -3.64 2.85 -0.94
N GLY A 28 -3.64 1.53 -0.84
CA GLY A 28 -2.62 0.65 -1.40
C GLY A 28 -2.87 0.35 -2.87
N PHE A 29 -1.81 -0.04 -3.59
CA PHE A 29 -1.92 -0.49 -4.97
C PHE A 29 -2.71 -1.82 -5.01
N PRO A 30 -3.73 -1.95 -5.87
CA PRO A 30 -4.52 -3.18 -5.92
C PRO A 30 -3.91 -4.27 -6.81
N VAL A 31 -2.79 -3.97 -7.48
CA VAL A 31 -2.16 -4.85 -8.47
C VAL A 31 -0.78 -5.27 -7.96
N SER A 32 -0.39 -6.51 -8.27
CA SER A 32 0.96 -7.02 -8.03
C SER A 32 1.99 -6.22 -8.84
N VAL A 33 3.05 -5.77 -8.17
CA VAL A 33 4.12 -4.99 -8.80
C VAL A 33 5.52 -5.50 -8.47
N GLY A 34 5.65 -6.45 -7.54
CA GLY A 34 6.91 -7.05 -7.10
C GLY A 34 7.19 -8.41 -7.73
N HIS A 35 8.36 -8.94 -7.45
CA HIS A 35 8.70 -10.34 -7.76
C HIS A 35 7.87 -11.31 -6.92
N ALA A 36 7.62 -10.94 -5.66
CA ALA A 36 6.64 -11.58 -4.79
C ALA A 36 5.71 -10.53 -4.16
N ASP A 37 4.42 -10.82 -4.13
CA ASP A 37 3.39 -9.97 -3.55
C ASP A 37 2.60 -10.78 -2.51
N PHE A 38 2.58 -10.30 -1.28
CA PHE A 38 1.91 -10.93 -0.14
C PHE A 38 0.68 -10.14 0.24
N TYR A 39 -0.42 -10.85 0.54
CA TYR A 39 -1.71 -10.26 0.89
C TYR A 39 -2.20 -10.75 2.25
N PRO A 40 -1.59 -10.32 3.37
CA PRO A 40 -2.06 -10.67 4.71
C PRO A 40 -3.55 -10.37 4.87
N ASN A 41 -4.30 -11.34 5.41
CA ASN A 41 -5.76 -11.24 5.61
C ASN A 41 -6.52 -10.83 4.33
N GLY A 42 -6.01 -11.24 3.15
CA GLY A 42 -6.56 -10.90 1.83
C GLY A 42 -6.14 -9.52 1.31
N GLY A 43 -5.26 -8.82 2.02
CA GLY A 43 -4.65 -7.54 1.63
C GLY A 43 -5.61 -6.36 1.53
N ARG A 44 -6.86 -6.54 1.95
CA ARG A 44 -7.89 -5.50 1.98
C ARG A 44 -7.66 -4.47 3.08
N ALA A 45 -8.23 -3.29 2.90
CA ALA A 45 -8.30 -2.28 3.94
C ALA A 45 -8.89 -2.80 5.25
N LEU A 46 -8.50 -2.16 6.36
CA LEU A 46 -8.88 -2.53 7.73
C LEU A 46 -8.43 -3.96 8.08
N GLN A 47 -7.11 -4.10 8.19
CA GLN A 47 -6.52 -5.31 8.76
C GLN A 47 -7.02 -5.54 10.20
N PRO A 48 -7.05 -6.79 10.68
CA PRO A 48 -7.37 -7.09 12.07
C PRO A 48 -6.52 -6.23 13.03
N GLY A 49 -7.15 -5.59 14.01
CA GLY A 49 -6.50 -4.67 14.95
C GLY A 49 -6.52 -3.20 14.53
N CYS A 50 -6.81 -2.88 13.26
CA CYS A 50 -6.93 -1.49 12.80
C CYS A 50 -8.29 -0.89 13.17
N GLN A 51 -8.30 0.30 13.77
CA GLN A 51 -9.55 1.04 13.97
C GLN A 51 -10.01 1.75 12.69
N PRO A 52 -11.32 1.82 12.41
CA PRO A 52 -11.86 2.54 11.23
C PRO A 52 -11.47 4.02 11.16
N SER A 53 -11.20 4.65 12.30
CA SER A 53 -10.71 6.03 12.41
C SER A 53 -9.42 6.28 11.62
N TYR A 54 -8.63 5.23 11.37
CA TYR A 54 -7.44 5.28 10.52
C TYR A 54 -7.74 5.77 9.11
N LEU A 55 -8.84 5.33 8.49
CA LEU A 55 -9.22 5.73 7.13
C LEU A 55 -9.53 7.23 7.04
N VAL A 56 -10.03 7.81 8.14
CA VAL A 56 -10.32 9.25 8.25
C VAL A 56 -9.03 10.03 8.53
N ARG A 57 -8.17 9.51 9.41
CA ARG A 57 -6.90 10.16 9.79
C ARG A 57 -5.92 10.25 8.62
N GLN A 58 -5.83 9.22 7.78
CA GLN A 58 -4.95 9.24 6.61
C GLN A 58 -5.30 10.33 5.59
N ARG A 59 -6.58 10.71 5.45
CA ARG A 59 -6.98 11.84 4.58
C ARG A 59 -6.32 13.15 5.00
N LEU A 60 -6.15 13.36 6.31
CA LEU A 60 -5.49 14.54 6.87
C LEU A 60 -3.96 14.43 6.79
N VAL A 61 -3.40 13.24 7.02
CA VAL A 61 -1.93 13.00 6.93
C VAL A 61 -1.42 13.10 5.48
N ASN A 62 -2.22 12.70 4.49
CA ASN A 62 -1.86 12.88 3.08
C ASN A 62 -1.74 14.37 2.66
N GLN A 63 -2.28 15.30 3.46
CA GLN A 63 -2.07 16.75 3.26
C GLN A 63 -0.80 17.28 3.94
N VAL A 64 -0.21 16.53 4.89
CA VAL A 64 0.97 16.93 5.67
C VAL A 64 2.01 15.82 5.63
N GLY A 65 2.83 15.80 4.57
CA GLY A 65 4.07 15.03 4.54
C GLY A 65 3.94 13.55 4.17
N LYS A 66 4.09 13.26 2.88
CA LYS A 66 4.52 11.95 2.37
C LYS A 66 5.83 11.57 3.08
N HIS A 67 5.84 10.50 3.88
CA HIS A 67 6.94 9.51 3.95
C HIS A 67 6.81 8.50 5.10
N ILE A 68 5.88 8.68 6.05
CA ILE A 68 5.54 7.66 7.03
C ILE A 68 4.03 7.43 6.99
N LYS A 69 3.61 6.41 6.24
CA LYS A 69 2.27 5.84 6.43
C LYS A 69 2.37 4.98 7.68
N THR A 70 1.72 5.41 8.76
CA THR A 70 1.55 4.60 9.96
C THR A 70 0.82 3.32 9.58
N SER A 71 1.55 2.27 9.22
CA SER A 71 0.98 0.94 9.10
C SER A 71 0.69 0.48 10.51
N CYS A 72 -0.59 0.25 10.83
CA CYS A 72 -0.93 -0.58 11.96
C CYS A 72 -0.22 -1.93 11.77
N TYR A 73 0.73 -2.18 12.66
CA TYR A 73 1.18 -3.51 13.04
C TYR A 73 0.62 -3.77 14.43
#